data_AF-A0A438CLZ1-F1
#
_entry.id   AF-A0A438CLZ1-F1
#
_cell.length_a   1.000
_cell.length_b   1.000
_cell.length_c   1.000
_cell.angle_alpha   90.00
_cell.angle_beta   90.00
_cell.angle_gamma   90.00
#
_symmetry.space_group_name_H-M   'P 1'
#
loop_
_entity.id
_entity.type
_entity.pdbx_description
1 polymer ?
#
loop_
_entity_poly.entity_id
_entity_poly.type
_entity_poly.pdbx_seq_one_letter_code
_entity_poly.pdbx_strand_id
1 'polypeptide(L)'
;MAAALAQGQGTRVGFYSYTCPYVESIVKETVTAHFNSNPTIAPGLLRMHFHDCFVRGCDASDLITGSSTERTAGPNSLLRGYEIIDDAKTRLEAACPEWSHALIFVLLL
;
A
#
# COMPACT_ATOMS: atom_id res chain seq x y z
N MET A 1 -14.78 -29.20 -2.44
CA MET A 1 -13.78 -28.23 -1.93
C MET A 1 -14.44 -26.86 -2.01
N ALA A 2 -14.89 -26.32 -0.87
CA ALA A 2 -15.46 -24.99 -0.82
C ALA A 2 -14.31 -23.98 -0.73
N ALA A 3 -14.16 -23.14 -1.75
CA ALA A 3 -13.32 -21.96 -1.65
C ALA A 3 -13.97 -21.04 -0.60
N ALA A 4 -13.23 -20.73 0.47
CA ALA A 4 -13.62 -19.66 1.37
C ALA A 4 -13.49 -18.35 0.60
N LEU A 5 -14.62 -17.75 0.22
CA LEU A 5 -14.66 -16.39 -0.30
C LEU A 5 -14.35 -15.46 0.87
N ALA A 6 -13.18 -14.82 0.84
CA ALA A 6 -12.90 -13.69 1.71
C ALA A 6 -13.81 -12.53 1.30
N GLN A 7 -14.86 -12.28 2.08
CA GLN A 7 -15.81 -11.21 1.83
C GLN A 7 -15.23 -9.89 2.37
N GLY A 8 -14.46 -9.16 1.56
CA GLY A 8 -14.12 -7.77 1.84
C GLY A 8 -15.39 -6.93 1.72
N GLN A 9 -15.95 -6.45 2.84
CA GLN A 9 -17.15 -5.61 2.80
C GLN A 9 -16.80 -4.21 2.29
N GLY A 10 -16.94 -3.98 0.97
CA GLY A 10 -16.81 -2.66 0.34
C GLY A 10 -15.70 -2.50 -0.69
N THR A 11 -14.83 -3.49 -0.88
CA THR A 11 -13.79 -3.47 -1.92
C THR A 11 -14.36 -3.88 -3.27
N ARG A 12 -14.05 -3.14 -4.34
CA ARG A 12 -14.41 -3.48 -5.73
C ARG A 12 -13.29 -3.12 -6.69
N VAL A 13 -13.10 -3.94 -7.72
CA VAL A 13 -12.20 -3.61 -8.84
C VAL A 13 -12.70 -2.34 -9.53
N GLY A 14 -11.79 -1.44 -9.87
CA GLY A 14 -12.15 -0.16 -10.49
C GLY A 14 -12.84 0.82 -9.53
N PHE A 15 -12.64 0.70 -8.21
CA PHE A 15 -13.18 1.65 -7.23
C PHE A 15 -12.89 3.11 -7.59
N TYR A 16 -11.67 3.38 -8.08
CA TYR A 16 -11.19 4.70 -8.47
C TYR A 16 -11.47 5.09 -9.92
N SER A 17 -12.13 4.23 -10.73
CA SER A 17 -12.32 4.46 -12.17
C SER A 17 -12.98 5.80 -12.52
N TYR A 18 -13.91 6.27 -11.69
CA TYR A 18 -14.62 7.54 -11.91
C TYR A 18 -14.01 8.73 -11.16
N THR A 19 -13.25 8.48 -10.09
CA THR A 19 -12.75 9.53 -9.20
C THR A 19 -11.30 9.88 -9.49
N CYS A 20 -10.45 8.88 -9.73
CA CYS A 20 -9.06 9.02 -10.10
C CYS A 20 -8.63 7.78 -10.92
N PRO A 21 -8.86 7.76 -12.24
CA PRO A 21 -8.58 6.57 -13.07
C PRO A 21 -7.09 6.24 -13.17
N TYR A 22 -6.22 7.20 -12.83
CA TYR A 22 -4.77 7.05 -12.90
C TYR A 22 -4.15 6.37 -11.67
N VAL A 23 -4.94 6.02 -10.66
CA VAL A 23 -4.44 5.44 -9.41
C VAL A 23 -3.61 4.19 -9.66
N GLU A 24 -4.20 3.19 -10.34
CA GLU A 24 -3.54 1.90 -10.60
C GLU A 24 -2.31 2.07 -11.49
N SER A 25 -2.36 2.98 -12.48
CA SER A 25 -1.22 3.26 -13.36
C SER A 25 -0.07 3.94 -12.62
N ILE A 26 -0.35 4.94 -11.79
CA ILE A 26 0.68 5.67 -11.03
C ILE A 26 1.38 4.74 -10.05
N VAL A 27 0.64 3.89 -9.34
CA VAL A 27 1.23 2.90 -8.42
C VAL A 27 2.05 1.88 -9.18
N LYS A 28 1.52 1.32 -10.28
CA LYS A 28 2.27 0.37 -11.12
C LYS A 28 3.57 0.97 -11.64
N GLU A 29 3.55 2.19 -12.15
CA GLU A 29 4.74 2.89 -12.64
C GLU A 29 5.75 3.14 -11.53
N THR A 30 5.28 3.58 -10.36
CA THR A 30 6.14 3.84 -9.19
C THR A 30 6.85 2.56 -8.77
N VAL A 31 6.10 1.49 -8.52
CA VAL A 31 6.66 0.19 -8.13
C VAL A 31 7.61 -0.35 -9.20
N THR A 32 7.27 -0.21 -10.49
CA THR A 32 8.12 -0.65 -11.60
C THR A 32 9.43 0.14 -11.65
N ALA A 33 9.38 1.46 -11.47
CA ALA A 33 10.57 2.31 -11.47
C ALA A 33 11.53 1.94 -10.32
N HIS A 34 10.99 1.77 -9.11
CA HIS A 34 11.78 1.35 -7.94
C HIS A 34 12.29 -0.09 -8.08
N PHE A 35 11.50 -1.00 -8.66
CA PHE A 35 11.90 -2.38 -8.94
C PHE A 35 13.08 -2.44 -9.92
N ASN A 36 13.04 -1.65 -10.99
CA ASN A 36 14.12 -1.59 -11.98
C ASN A 36 15.42 -1.05 -11.37
N SER A 37 15.33 -0.16 -10.38
CA SER A 37 16.49 0.33 -9.63
C SER A 37 17.01 -0.70 -8.62
N ASN A 38 16.10 -1.35 -7.89
CA ASN A 38 16.43 -2.33 -6.87
C ASN A 38 15.39 -3.47 -6.83
N PRO A 39 15.68 -4.64 -7.43
CA PRO A 39 14.74 -5.76 -7.45
C PRO A 39 14.35 -6.32 -6.07
N THR A 40 15.14 -6.03 -5.02
CA THR A 40 14.87 -6.49 -3.65
C THR A 40 13.71 -5.77 -2.98
N ILE A 41 13.15 -4.74 -3.62
CA ILE A 41 11.99 -3.98 -3.11
C ILE A 41 10.68 -4.76 -3.23
N ALA A 42 10.51 -5.57 -4.27
CA ALA A 42 9.30 -6.37 -4.48
C ALA A 42 8.97 -7.31 -3.29
N PRO A 43 9.91 -8.13 -2.78
CA PRO A 43 9.64 -8.93 -1.58
C PRO A 43 9.50 -8.07 -0.31
N GLY A 44 10.09 -6.88 -0.27
CA GLY A 44 9.92 -5.93 0.84
C GLY A 44 8.49 -5.39 0.94
N LEU A 45 7.93 -4.96 -0.20
CA LEU A 45 6.54 -4.49 -0.30
C LEU A 45 5.54 -5.60 0.04
N LEU A 46 5.77 -6.82 -0.46
CA LEU A 46 4.92 -7.96 -0.15
C LEU A 46 4.94 -8.30 1.36
N ARG A 47 6.13 -8.25 1.98
CA ARG A 47 6.26 -8.46 3.42
C ARG A 47 5.55 -7.36 4.21
N MET A 48 5.66 -6.11 3.79
CA MET A 48 4.95 -5.00 4.45
C MET A 48 3.43 -5.18 4.39
N HIS A 49 2.89 -5.54 3.21
CA HIS A 49 1.47 -5.85 3.06
C HIS A 49 1.01 -6.96 4.01
N PHE A 50 1.80 -8.03 4.13
CA PHE A 50 1.50 -9.10 5.06
C PHE A 50 1.50 -8.61 6.51
N HIS A 51 2.48 -7.82 6.93
CA HIS A 51 2.56 -7.32 8.31
C HIS A 51 1.38 -6.41 8.67
N ASP A 52 0.98 -5.50 7.77
CA ASP A 52 -0.17 -4.62 7.95
C ASP A 52 -1.47 -5.45 8.07
N CYS A 53 -1.76 -6.30 7.09
CA CYS A 53 -3.00 -7.08 7.10
C CYS A 53 -3.10 -8.10 8.24
N PHE A 54 -1.98 -8.58 8.76
CA PHE A 54 -1.98 -9.58 9.84
C PHE A 54 -2.24 -8.94 11.21
N VAL A 55 -1.88 -7.67 11.38
CA VAL A 55 -2.10 -6.92 12.62
C VAL A 55 -3.32 -6.04 12.43
N ARG A 56 -4.45 -6.41 13.04
CA ARG A 56 -5.70 -5.61 13.04
C ARG A 56 -6.34 -5.31 11.66
N GLY A 57 -5.74 -5.75 10.56
CA GLY A 57 -6.31 -5.69 9.21
C GLY A 57 -5.57 -4.71 8.31
N CYS A 58 -5.92 -4.68 7.01
CA CYS A 58 -5.22 -3.86 6.02
C CYS A 58 -5.66 -2.37 6.12
N ASP A 59 -5.21 -1.67 7.15
CA ASP A 59 -5.58 -0.29 7.47
C ASP A 59 -4.39 0.70 7.35
N ALA A 60 -3.23 0.22 6.89
CA ALA A 60 -1.99 0.97 6.76
C ALA A 60 -1.46 1.57 8.08
N SER A 61 -1.84 0.99 9.22
CA SER A 61 -1.33 1.39 10.53
C SER A 61 0.19 1.21 10.66
N ASP A 62 0.77 0.30 9.89
CA ASP A 62 2.22 0.09 9.80
C ASP A 62 2.99 1.27 9.18
N LEU A 63 2.31 2.17 8.47
CA LEU A 63 2.94 3.36 7.88
C LEU A 63 3.04 4.53 8.88
N ILE A 64 2.31 4.47 9.99
CA ILE A 64 2.22 5.56 10.98
C ILE A 64 3.55 5.68 11.75
N THR A 65 4.12 6.89 11.77
CA THR A 65 5.35 7.20 12.51
C THR A 65 5.05 7.75 13.90
N GLY A 66 5.74 7.26 14.93
CA GLY A 66 5.62 7.77 16.30
C GLY A 66 6.18 6.80 17.33
N SER A 67 6.27 7.23 18.59
CA SER A 67 6.58 6.33 19.70
C SER A 67 5.43 5.35 19.91
N SER A 68 5.75 4.07 20.11
CA SER A 68 4.76 2.99 20.32
C SER A 68 3.83 2.73 19.13
N THR A 69 4.30 2.98 17.90
CA THR A 69 3.59 2.63 16.66
C THR A 69 3.95 1.22 16.18
N GLU A 70 3.11 0.62 15.34
CA GLU A 70 3.36 -0.69 14.74
C GLU A 70 4.68 -0.72 13.96
N ARG A 71 5.00 0.39 13.28
CA ARG A 71 6.29 0.63 12.62
C ARG A 71 7.51 0.45 13.53
N THR A 72 7.39 0.79 14.81
CA THR A 72 8.49 0.68 15.80
C THR A 72 8.52 -0.66 16.52
N ALA A 73 7.58 -1.56 16.24
CA ALA A 73 7.57 -2.91 16.81
C ALA A 73 8.78 -3.72 16.32
N GLY A 74 9.33 -4.56 17.19
CA GLY A 74 10.50 -5.40 16.87
C GLY A 74 10.38 -6.15 15.53
N PRO A 75 9.25 -6.85 15.25
CA PRO A 75 9.04 -7.54 13.97
C PRO A 75 9.01 -6.62 12.73
N ASN A 76 8.62 -5.35 12.91
CA ASN A 76 8.35 -4.39 11.83
C ASN A 76 9.56 -3.47 11.58
N SER A 77 10.53 -3.44 12.50
CA SER A 77 11.77 -2.65 12.39
C SER A 77 12.62 -2.94 11.14
N LEU A 78 12.42 -4.09 10.49
CA LEU A 78 13.13 -4.53 9.29
C LEU A 78 12.28 -4.46 8.02
N LEU A 79 11.10 -3.85 8.07
CA LEU A 79 10.29 -3.60 6.88
C LEU A 79 10.98 -2.54 6.01
N ARG A 80 10.86 -2.71 4.68
CA ARG A 80 11.51 -1.87 3.67
C ARG A 80 10.48 -1.49 2.60
N GLY A 81 10.68 -0.36 1.93
CA GLY A 81 9.78 0.12 0.88
C GLY A 81 8.83 1.22 1.32
N TYR A 82 9.00 1.78 2.53
CA TYR A 82 8.24 2.95 2.98
C TYR A 82 8.40 4.14 2.01
N GLU A 83 9.62 4.31 1.49
CA GLU A 83 9.98 5.33 0.52
C GLU A 83 9.21 5.22 -0.81
N ILE A 84 8.86 3.99 -1.21
CA ILE A 84 8.12 3.72 -2.44
C ILE A 84 6.66 4.12 -2.26
N ILE A 85 6.12 3.86 -1.07
CA ILE A 85 4.76 4.24 -0.68
C ILE A 85 4.63 5.75 -0.58
N ASP A 86 5.61 6.42 0.02
CA ASP A 86 5.66 7.89 0.11
C ASP A 86 5.81 8.56 -1.28
N ASP A 87 6.58 7.96 -2.18
CA ASP A 87 6.71 8.44 -3.57
C ASP A 87 5.40 8.27 -4.34
N ALA A 88 4.81 7.07 -4.29
CA ALA A 88 3.49 6.81 -4.87
C ALA A 88 2.46 7.79 -4.30
N LYS A 89 2.56 8.11 -3.00
CA LYS A 89 1.68 9.05 -2.32
C LYS A 89 1.75 10.42 -2.91
N THR A 90 2.96 10.94 -2.98
CA THR A 90 3.23 12.27 -3.51
C THR A 90 2.73 12.39 -4.94
N ARG A 91 2.95 11.37 -5.78
CA ARG A 91 2.47 11.34 -7.17
C ARG A 91 0.93 11.32 -7.27
N LEU A 92 0.27 10.56 -6.40
CA LEU A 92 -1.20 10.48 -6.36
C LEU A 92 -1.83 11.76 -5.83
N GLU A 93 -1.27 12.38 -4.79
CA GLU A 93 -1.74 13.66 -4.26
C GLU A 93 -1.62 14.78 -5.30
N ALA A 94 -0.56 14.75 -6.12
CA ALA A 94 -0.38 15.68 -7.22
C ALA A 94 -1.40 15.46 -8.36
N ALA A 95 -1.74 14.20 -8.66
CA ALA A 95 -2.68 13.87 -9.73
C ALA A 95 -4.15 14.04 -9.30
N CYS A 96 -4.46 13.76 -8.02
CA CYS A 96 -5.81 13.66 -7.48
C CYS A 96 -5.88 14.25 -6.04
N PRO A 97 -5.93 15.59 -5.90
CA PRO A 97 -5.83 16.27 -4.61
C PRO A 97 -6.96 15.93 -3.63
N GLU A 98 -8.17 15.70 -4.14
CA GLU A 98 -9.37 15.35 -3.37
C GLU A 98 -9.31 13.94 -2.74
N TRP A 99 -8.31 13.13 -3.11
CA TRP A 99 -8.20 11.71 -2.74
C TRP A 99 -6.85 11.38 -2.10
N SER A 100 -6.24 12.33 -1.39
CA SER A 100 -4.97 12.15 -0.64
C SER A 100 -4.96 10.99 0.36
N HIS A 101 -6.14 10.55 0.84
CA HIS A 101 -6.30 9.39 1.72
C HIS A 101 -6.32 8.04 0.99
N ALA A 102 -6.36 8.04 -0.35
CA ALA A 102 -6.53 6.83 -1.16
C ALA A 102 -5.36 5.84 -1.07
N LEU A 103 -4.17 6.26 -0.64
CA LEU A 103 -3.01 5.36 -0.61
C LEU A 103 -3.09 4.20 0.36
N ILE A 104 -3.87 4.35 1.43
CA ILE A 104 -3.98 3.32 2.45
C ILE A 104 -4.49 2.01 1.85
N PHE A 105 -5.27 2.06 0.76
CA PHE A 105 -5.88 0.88 0.15
C PHE A 105 -5.23 0.41 -1.16
N VAL A 106 -4.50 1.26 -1.89
CA VAL A 106 -4.14 0.99 -3.29
C VAL A 106 -2.91 0.09 -3.43
N LEU A 107 -1.99 0.07 -2.46
CA LEU A 107 -0.79 -0.79 -2.52
C LEU A 107 -1.03 -2.24 -2.12
N LEU A 108 -2.25 -2.58 -1.72
CA LEU A 108 -2.61 -3.85 -1.07
C LEU A 108 -3.66 -4.68 -1.85
N LEU A 109 -4.02 -4.26 -3.07
CA LEU A 109 -4.85 -4.98 -4.05
C LEU A 109 -4.12 -5.06 -5.39
#